data_AF-A0A7Y4WN31-F1
#
_entry.id   AF-A0A7Y4WN31-F1
#
_cell.length_a   1.000
_cell.length_b   1.000
_cell.length_c   1.000
_cell.angle_alpha   90.00
_cell.angle_beta   90.00
_cell.angle_gamma   90.00
#
_symmetry.space_group_name_H-M   'P 1'
#
loop_
_entity.id
_entity.type
_entity.pdbx_description
1 polymer ?
#
loop_
_entity_poly.entity_id
_entity_poly.type
_entity_poly.pdbx_seq_one_letter_code
_entity_poly.pdbx_strand_id
1 'polypeptide(L)'
;MDLSVVIVNYNVSHFLEQCIVSVQKALKGIAAEIIVVDNNSVDDSCAMVSSQFPDVILVQNDNNLGFSKANNIGIRLAKGEYVLLLNPDTIVHESCLSTCLKYMQEHKEVGGIGVKMLDGSGRLLPESKRGFPTAWVSFCKMTGLYKLFPNSGFFNGYYMGHLSYDNNVEVEVLTGAFFLAPRKLLNEIHGLDEAFFMYGEDIDLSYRIRQKGYKLMYLSDAQIIHFKGESTKKASFNYWYSFYNAMLIFSQKHHGSSSLFLLKIAVFAKGILSFIKSLVQRTGIIVIDALAIISGLYFIKYFWSLYFFHTPYHFDSAALWFNAGLYVFVWIASFYLLGVYDKKHKIQDLVLSSIFGFVVNLAIYALIPENLRSSRMVLGLTFIFVLLYVLFSRYIFRKFNLGKFYKSSKINKILILGTSDEKIIIESLM
;
A
#
# COMPACT_ATOMS: atom_id res chain seq x y z
N MET A 1 10.63 3.60 -39.35
CA MET A 1 9.88 3.26 -38.11
C MET A 1 10.54 4.06 -37.02
N ASP A 2 9.81 4.99 -36.44
CA ASP A 2 10.31 5.96 -35.47
C ASP A 2 10.20 5.39 -34.05
N LEU A 3 9.11 4.67 -33.76
CA LEU A 3 8.79 4.18 -32.42
C LEU A 3 8.28 2.74 -32.42
N SER A 4 8.75 1.92 -31.47
CA SER A 4 8.09 0.66 -31.09
C SER A 4 7.55 0.80 -29.67
N VAL A 5 6.25 0.55 -29.47
CA VAL A 5 5.63 0.54 -28.14
C VAL A 5 5.55 -0.91 -27.66
N VAL A 6 6.23 -1.22 -26.56
CA VAL A 6 6.26 -2.54 -25.93
C VAL A 6 5.37 -2.51 -24.69
N ILE A 7 4.35 -3.36 -24.66
CA ILE A 7 3.39 -3.47 -23.57
C ILE A 7 3.46 -4.89 -23.02
N VAL A 8 3.83 -5.04 -21.74
CA VAL A 8 3.79 -6.35 -21.06
C VAL A 8 2.44 -6.53 -20.38
N ASN A 9 1.70 -7.56 -20.75
CA ASN A 9 0.37 -7.83 -20.22
C ASN A 9 0.33 -9.02 -19.26
N TYR A 10 -0.52 -8.93 -18.23
CA TYR A 10 -0.84 -10.05 -17.33
C TYR A 10 -2.21 -9.83 -16.65
N ASN A 11 -3.24 -10.56 -17.08
CA ASN A 11 -4.59 -10.61 -16.51
C ASN A 11 -5.28 -9.23 -16.34
N VAL A 12 -5.17 -8.35 -17.34
CA VAL A 12 -5.78 -7.01 -17.32
C VAL A 12 -6.41 -6.62 -18.67
N SER A 13 -7.15 -7.54 -19.29
CA SER A 13 -7.74 -7.38 -20.64
C SER A 13 -8.38 -6.01 -20.90
N HIS A 14 -9.27 -5.54 -20.02
CA HIS A 14 -9.96 -4.26 -20.22
C HIS A 14 -9.03 -3.04 -20.19
N PHE A 15 -8.03 -3.04 -19.29
CA PHE A 15 -7.06 -1.96 -19.24
C PHE A 15 -6.15 -1.97 -20.47
N LEU A 16 -5.73 -3.17 -20.89
CA LEU A 16 -4.92 -3.35 -22.09
C LEU A 16 -5.63 -2.80 -23.34
N GLU A 17 -6.91 -3.11 -23.52
CA GLU A 17 -7.73 -2.59 -24.62
C GLU A 17 -7.71 -1.05 -24.66
N GLN A 18 -8.01 -0.40 -23.53
CA GLN A 18 -7.98 1.06 -23.44
C GLN A 18 -6.58 1.64 -23.69
N CYS A 19 -5.54 0.96 -23.19
CA CYS A 19 -4.16 1.34 -23.41
C CYS A 19 -3.82 1.32 -24.90
N ILE A 20 -4.09 0.22 -25.62
CA ILE A 20 -3.84 0.09 -27.06
C ILE A 20 -4.59 1.18 -27.85
N VAL A 21 -5.88 1.41 -27.55
CA VAL A 21 -6.67 2.46 -28.20
C VAL A 21 -6.04 3.85 -27.97
N SER A 22 -5.61 4.15 -26.75
CA SER A 22 -4.97 5.43 -26.45
C SER A 22 -3.62 5.60 -27.15
N VAL A 23 -2.82 4.52 -27.24
CA VAL A 23 -1.55 4.50 -27.97
C VAL A 23 -1.78 4.73 -29.46
N GLN A 24 -2.74 4.03 -30.09
CA GLN A 24 -3.08 4.24 -31.50
C GLN A 24 -3.46 5.70 -31.81
N LYS A 25 -4.23 6.34 -30.91
CA LYS A 25 -4.55 7.77 -31.04
C LYS A 25 -3.31 8.66 -30.93
N ALA A 26 -2.43 8.38 -29.96
CA ALA A 26 -1.19 9.12 -29.76
C ALA A 26 -0.13 8.88 -30.84
N LEU A 27 -0.27 7.81 -31.65
CA LEU A 27 0.61 7.47 -32.76
C LEU A 27 0.25 8.14 -34.09
N LYS A 28 -0.83 8.94 -34.15
CA LYS A 28 -1.22 9.64 -35.39
C LYS A 28 -0.06 10.48 -35.95
N GLY A 29 0.37 10.14 -37.16
CA GLY A 29 1.49 10.79 -37.85
C GLY A 29 2.89 10.31 -37.46
N ILE A 30 3.00 9.23 -36.67
CA ILE A 30 4.27 8.60 -36.26
C ILE A 30 4.35 7.22 -36.91
N ALA A 31 5.45 6.91 -37.59
CA ALA A 31 5.65 5.57 -38.15
C ALA A 31 6.00 4.59 -37.02
N ALA A 32 5.04 3.82 -36.51
CA ALA A 32 5.23 3.01 -35.33
C ALA A 32 4.60 1.62 -35.40
N GLU A 33 5.02 0.75 -34.47
CA GLU A 33 4.41 -0.56 -34.22
C GLU A 33 4.10 -0.71 -32.72
N ILE A 34 3.10 -1.54 -32.41
CA ILE A 34 2.73 -1.90 -31.04
C ILE A 34 3.01 -3.40 -30.87
N ILE A 35 3.75 -3.74 -29.82
CA ILE A 35 4.14 -5.10 -29.47
C ILE A 35 3.58 -5.40 -28.09
N VAL A 36 2.65 -6.36 -28.01
CA VAL A 36 2.09 -6.84 -26.75
C VAL A 36 2.74 -8.17 -26.41
N VAL A 37 3.40 -8.25 -25.27
CA VAL A 37 3.98 -9.48 -24.73
C VAL A 37 3.12 -9.94 -23.55
N ASP A 38 2.32 -10.97 -23.77
CA ASP A 38 1.46 -11.56 -22.76
C ASP A 38 2.21 -12.60 -21.92
N ASN A 39 2.11 -12.48 -20.60
CA ASN A 39 2.79 -13.33 -19.62
C ASN A 39 1.90 -14.48 -19.11
N ASN A 40 1.29 -15.23 -20.03
CA ASN A 40 0.38 -16.34 -19.74
C ASN A 40 -0.85 -15.87 -18.95
N SER A 41 -1.58 -14.90 -19.51
CA SER A 41 -2.87 -14.46 -18.97
C SER A 41 -3.93 -15.54 -19.14
N VAL A 42 -4.81 -15.66 -18.14
CA VAL A 42 -5.94 -16.59 -18.13
C VAL A 42 -7.28 -15.90 -18.40
N ASP A 43 -7.24 -14.59 -18.64
CA ASP A 43 -8.39 -13.81 -19.08
C ASP A 43 -8.44 -13.69 -20.60
N ASP A 44 -9.40 -12.91 -21.12
CA ASP A 44 -9.61 -12.75 -22.56
C ASP A 44 -8.58 -11.82 -23.24
N SER A 45 -7.47 -11.46 -22.59
CA SER A 45 -6.49 -10.48 -23.12
C SER A 45 -5.98 -10.86 -24.51
N CYS A 46 -5.52 -12.09 -24.69
CA CYS A 46 -4.96 -12.53 -25.96
C CYS A 46 -6.01 -12.60 -27.08
N ALA A 47 -7.19 -13.12 -26.77
CA ALA A 47 -8.30 -13.20 -27.72
C ALA A 47 -8.77 -11.80 -28.14
N MET A 48 -8.87 -10.87 -27.19
CA MET A 48 -9.20 -9.47 -27.44
C MET A 48 -8.17 -8.81 -28.36
N VAL A 49 -6.87 -8.94 -28.08
CA VAL A 49 -5.82 -8.35 -28.94
C VAL A 49 -5.87 -8.92 -30.36
N SER A 50 -5.97 -10.24 -30.52
CA SER A 50 -6.00 -10.87 -31.83
C SER A 50 -7.25 -10.52 -32.66
N SER A 51 -8.39 -10.31 -32.01
CA SER A 51 -9.66 -10.03 -32.71
C SER A 51 -9.85 -8.55 -33.01
N GLN A 52 -9.53 -7.66 -32.07
CA GLN A 52 -9.80 -6.23 -32.19
C GLN A 52 -8.62 -5.42 -32.75
N PHE A 53 -7.40 -5.91 -32.58
CA PHE A 53 -6.18 -5.17 -32.94
C PHE A 53 -5.24 -6.02 -33.82
N PRO A 54 -5.66 -6.40 -35.04
CA PRO A 54 -4.91 -7.31 -35.90
C PRO A 54 -3.52 -6.78 -36.32
N ASP A 55 -3.32 -5.46 -36.27
CA ASP A 55 -2.03 -4.82 -36.57
C ASP A 55 -1.05 -4.82 -35.38
N VAL A 56 -1.49 -5.26 -34.19
CA VAL A 56 -0.65 -5.39 -33.00
C VAL A 56 0.12 -6.70 -33.04
N ILE A 57 1.43 -6.64 -32.80
CA ILE A 57 2.27 -7.82 -32.70
C ILE A 57 2.05 -8.45 -31.32
N LEU A 58 1.28 -9.54 -31.27
CA LEU A 58 1.03 -10.29 -30.04
C LEU A 58 2.04 -11.44 -29.89
N VAL A 59 2.73 -11.46 -28.75
CA VAL A 59 3.60 -12.57 -28.31
C VAL A 59 3.00 -13.17 -27.05
N GLN A 60 2.70 -14.47 -27.08
CA GLN A 60 2.13 -15.19 -25.94
C GLN A 60 3.21 -16.08 -25.32
N ASN A 61 3.55 -15.83 -24.06
CA ASN A 61 4.47 -16.70 -23.33
C ASN A 61 3.70 -17.85 -22.66
N ASP A 62 4.32 -19.03 -22.58
CA ASP A 62 3.74 -20.18 -21.89
C ASP A 62 3.72 -20.03 -20.36
N ASN A 63 4.49 -19.09 -19.82
CA ASN A 63 4.62 -18.85 -18.39
C ASN A 63 4.74 -17.34 -18.10
N ASN A 64 4.45 -16.94 -16.86
CA ASN A 64 4.72 -15.58 -16.42
C ASN A 64 6.23 -15.38 -16.19
N LEU A 65 6.90 -14.74 -17.15
CA LEU A 65 8.36 -14.53 -17.13
C LEU A 65 8.78 -13.31 -16.29
N GLY A 66 7.83 -12.56 -15.74
CA GLY A 66 8.07 -11.28 -15.07
C GLY A 66 8.23 -10.11 -16.05
N PHE A 67 8.43 -8.91 -15.51
CA PHE A 67 8.43 -7.66 -16.26
C PHE A 67 9.68 -7.51 -17.15
N SER A 68 10.86 -7.80 -16.62
CA SER A 68 12.13 -7.61 -17.36
C SER A 68 12.26 -8.52 -18.57
N LYS A 69 12.06 -9.83 -18.39
CA LYS A 69 12.16 -10.82 -19.47
C LYS A 69 11.15 -10.56 -20.57
N ALA A 70 9.90 -10.26 -20.20
CA ALA A 70 8.85 -9.96 -21.16
C ALA A 70 9.12 -8.66 -21.95
N ASN A 71 9.55 -7.59 -21.28
CA ASN A 71 9.97 -6.37 -21.98
C ASN A 71 11.16 -6.63 -22.92
N ASN A 72 12.15 -7.43 -22.50
CA ASN A 72 13.28 -7.79 -23.35
C ASN A 72 12.88 -8.59 -24.59
N ILE A 73 11.85 -9.43 -24.52
CA ILE A 73 11.26 -10.09 -25.69
C ILE A 73 10.75 -9.02 -26.68
N GLY A 74 9.97 -8.05 -26.19
CA GLY A 74 9.46 -6.95 -27.01
C GLY A 74 10.58 -6.06 -27.59
N ILE A 75 11.59 -5.70 -26.79
CA ILE A 75 12.75 -4.90 -27.23
C ILE A 75 13.50 -5.60 -28.37
N ARG A 76 13.65 -6.93 -28.32
CA ARG A 76 14.33 -7.68 -29.39
C ARG A 76 13.54 -7.68 -30.70
N LEU A 77 12.21 -7.61 -30.64
CA LEU A 77 11.34 -7.53 -31.82
C LEU A 77 11.21 -6.10 -32.38
N ALA A 78 11.46 -5.10 -31.54
CA ALA A 78 11.32 -3.68 -31.89
C ALA A 78 12.21 -3.25 -33.06
N LYS A 79 11.60 -2.54 -34.02
CA LYS A 79 12.24 -1.98 -35.21
C LYS A 79 12.35 -0.46 -35.19
N GLY A 80 11.66 0.21 -34.27
CA GLY A 80 11.67 1.67 -34.09
C GLY A 80 13.06 2.22 -33.76
N GLU A 81 13.32 3.49 -34.09
CA GLU A 81 14.50 4.20 -33.61
C GLU A 81 14.49 4.31 -32.06
N TYR A 82 13.30 4.55 -31.50
CA TYR A 82 13.05 4.57 -30.06
C TYR A 82 12.15 3.40 -29.66
N VAL A 83 12.29 2.97 -28.41
CA VAL A 83 11.41 1.97 -27.78
C VAL A 83 10.77 2.59 -26.56
N LEU A 84 9.44 2.49 -26.47
CA LEU A 84 8.67 2.84 -25.29
C LEU A 84 8.27 1.57 -24.56
N LEU A 85 8.71 1.42 -23.31
CA LEU A 85 8.16 0.44 -22.39
C LEU A 85 6.96 1.09 -21.70
N LEU A 86 5.79 0.47 -21.84
CA LEU A 86 4.53 1.02 -21.36
C LEU A 86 3.75 -0.02 -20.57
N ASN A 87 3.21 0.39 -19.43
CA ASN A 87 2.33 -0.48 -18.66
C ASN A 87 0.94 -0.61 -19.33
N PRO A 88 0.28 -1.78 -19.19
CA PRO A 88 -1.03 -2.04 -19.78
C PRO A 88 -2.15 -1.26 -19.07
N ASP A 89 -1.95 -0.79 -17.84
CA ASP A 89 -2.91 0.00 -17.07
C ASP A 89 -2.72 1.52 -17.22
N THR A 90 -2.44 1.96 -18.45
CA THR A 90 -2.19 3.38 -18.79
C THR A 90 -3.08 3.91 -19.91
N ILE A 91 -3.32 5.22 -19.91
CA ILE A 91 -3.93 5.97 -21.01
C ILE A 91 -2.96 7.06 -21.45
N VAL A 92 -2.52 6.99 -22.70
CA VAL A 92 -1.55 7.94 -23.27
C VAL A 92 -2.27 9.15 -23.86
N HIS A 93 -1.87 10.36 -23.46
CA HIS A 93 -2.40 11.59 -24.05
C HIS A 93 -1.99 11.71 -25.53
N GLU A 94 -2.87 12.23 -26.39
CA GLU A 94 -2.67 12.22 -27.85
C GLU A 94 -1.38 12.93 -28.31
N SER A 95 -0.95 13.98 -27.61
CA SER A 95 0.32 14.68 -27.90
C SER A 95 1.55 14.11 -27.18
N CYS A 96 1.38 13.11 -26.31
CA CYS A 96 2.45 12.64 -25.43
C CYS A 96 3.65 12.10 -26.22
N LEU A 97 3.39 11.20 -27.18
CA LEU A 97 4.45 10.50 -27.91
C LEU A 97 5.19 11.45 -28.86
N SER A 98 4.48 12.33 -29.57
CA SER A 98 5.10 13.32 -30.46
C SER A 98 5.98 14.31 -29.69
N THR A 99 5.52 14.78 -28.52
CA THR A 99 6.33 15.64 -27.64
C THR A 99 7.61 14.93 -27.17
N CYS A 100 7.51 13.68 -26.71
CA CYS A 100 8.67 12.92 -26.25
C CYS A 100 9.67 12.64 -27.37
N LEU A 101 9.20 12.24 -28.56
CA LEU A 101 10.06 11.97 -29.71
C LEU A 101 10.79 13.22 -30.19
N LYS A 102 10.08 14.35 -30.30
CA LYS A 102 10.69 15.64 -30.64
C LYS A 102 11.80 16.00 -29.65
N TYR A 103 11.55 15.84 -28.36
CA TYR A 103 12.55 16.12 -27.31
C TYR A 103 13.79 15.23 -27.44
N MET A 104 13.64 13.91 -27.69
CA MET A 104 14.77 13.02 -27.95
C MET A 104 15.56 13.39 -29.21
N GLN A 105 14.87 13.87 -30.24
CA GLN A 105 15.51 14.28 -31.48
C GLN A 105 16.38 15.53 -31.28
N GLU A 106 15.91 16.49 -30.48
CA GLU A 106 16.60 17.75 -30.16
C GLU A 106 17.73 17.58 -29.13
N HIS A 107 17.64 16.58 -28.23
CA HIS A 107 18.56 16.39 -27.11
C HIS A 107 19.28 15.03 -27.15
N LYS A 108 20.40 14.95 -27.85
CA LYS A 108 21.15 13.68 -28.06
C LYS A 108 21.84 13.13 -26.81
N GLU A 109 22.00 13.94 -25.77
CA GLU A 109 22.52 13.53 -24.46
C GLU A 109 21.48 12.78 -23.60
N VAL A 110 20.21 12.73 -24.03
CA VAL A 110 19.13 12.08 -23.29
C VAL A 110 19.06 10.61 -23.66
N GLY A 111 19.25 9.75 -22.66
CA GLY A 111 19.16 8.29 -22.81
C GLY A 111 17.80 7.72 -22.41
N GLY A 112 16.95 8.51 -21.76
CA GLY A 112 15.61 8.08 -21.37
C GLY A 112 14.68 9.23 -21.02
N ILE A 113 13.38 9.05 -21.30
CA ILE A 113 12.31 10.00 -20.95
C ILE A 113 11.22 9.28 -20.15
N GLY A 114 10.82 9.90 -19.05
CA GLY A 114 9.56 9.67 -18.35
C GLY A 114 8.67 10.91 -18.43
N VAL A 115 7.42 10.77 -17.99
CA VAL A 115 6.37 11.78 -18.20
C VAL A 115 5.56 12.03 -16.94
N LYS A 116 4.77 13.11 -16.94
CA LYS A 116 3.77 13.39 -15.91
C LYS A 116 2.74 12.28 -15.85
N MET A 117 2.56 11.65 -14.69
CA MET A 117 1.56 10.62 -14.50
C MET A 117 0.47 11.11 -13.56
N LEU A 118 -0.78 10.88 -13.94
CA LEU A 118 -1.97 11.12 -13.13
C LEU A 118 -2.63 9.79 -12.77
N ASP A 119 -3.33 9.71 -11.65
CA ASP A 119 -4.22 8.58 -11.36
C ASP A 119 -5.56 8.74 -12.10
N GLY A 120 -6.41 7.71 -12.08
CA GLY A 120 -7.74 7.76 -12.71
C GLY A 120 -8.70 8.82 -12.14
N SER A 121 -8.32 9.51 -11.06
CA SER A 121 -9.05 10.66 -10.51
C SER A 121 -8.41 12.01 -10.87
N GLY A 122 -7.39 12.02 -11.74
CA GLY A 122 -6.67 13.22 -12.16
C GLY A 122 -5.64 13.73 -11.16
N ARG A 123 -5.32 12.97 -10.10
CA ARG A 123 -4.30 13.39 -9.12
C ARG A 123 -2.92 13.00 -9.59
N LEU A 124 -1.97 13.91 -9.45
CA LEU A 124 -0.56 13.69 -9.75
C LEU A 124 0.01 12.52 -8.94
N LEU A 125 0.68 11.61 -9.65
CA LEU A 125 1.42 10.50 -9.06
C LEU A 125 2.86 10.91 -8.78
N PRO A 126 3.32 10.86 -7.51
CA PRO A 126 4.70 11.20 -7.17
C PRO A 126 5.73 10.30 -7.87
N GLU A 127 5.32 9.12 -8.31
CA GLU A 127 6.17 8.20 -9.07
C GLU A 127 6.60 8.74 -10.45
N SER A 128 6.06 9.88 -10.91
CA SER A 128 6.45 10.50 -12.19
C SER A 128 7.93 10.88 -12.24
N LYS A 129 8.56 11.04 -11.08
CA LYS A 129 9.99 11.28 -10.93
C LYS A 129 10.51 10.57 -9.69
N ARG A 130 11.66 9.91 -9.81
CA ARG A 130 12.26 9.16 -8.71
C ARG A 130 13.75 9.43 -8.57
N GLY A 131 14.19 9.40 -7.31
CA GLY A 131 15.59 9.35 -6.91
C GLY A 131 16.08 7.91 -6.73
N PHE A 132 17.40 7.70 -6.77
CA PHE A 132 17.99 6.42 -6.42
C PHE A 132 17.67 6.04 -4.97
N PRO A 133 17.36 4.76 -4.70
CA PRO A 133 17.01 4.29 -3.36
C PRO A 133 18.25 4.07 -2.49
N THR A 134 19.11 5.09 -2.30
CA THR A 134 20.24 5.04 -1.37
C THR A 134 19.78 4.66 0.04
N ALA A 135 20.69 4.23 0.93
CA ALA A 135 20.33 3.83 2.29
C ALA A 135 19.50 4.89 3.03
N TRP A 136 19.89 6.17 2.91
CA TRP A 136 19.16 7.29 3.50
C TRP A 136 17.79 7.54 2.84
N VAL A 137 17.73 7.55 1.51
CA VAL A 137 16.48 7.74 0.76
C VAL A 137 15.47 6.63 1.09
N SER A 138 15.94 5.39 1.11
CA SER A 138 15.16 4.21 1.49
C SER A 138 14.67 4.28 2.94
N PHE A 139 15.52 4.72 3.88
CA PHE A 139 15.13 4.96 5.27
C PHE A 139 14.01 6.00 5.39
N CYS A 140 14.18 7.18 4.77
CA CYS A 140 13.17 8.25 4.76
C CYS A 140 11.83 7.78 4.16
N LYS A 141 11.89 6.98 3.09
CA LYS A 141 10.71 6.39 2.45
C LYS A 141 10.01 5.38 3.37
N MET A 142 10.77 4.52 4.04
CA MET A 142 10.25 3.44 4.89
C MET A 142 9.64 3.95 6.19
N THR A 143 10.23 4.97 6.81
CA THR A 143 9.74 5.60 8.05
C THR A 143 8.59 6.57 7.81
N GLY A 144 8.45 7.08 6.57
CA GLY A 144 7.46 8.09 6.21
C GLY A 144 7.95 9.53 6.44
N LEU A 145 9.22 9.72 6.82
CA LEU A 145 9.83 11.03 7.07
C LEU A 145 9.71 11.97 5.85
N TYR A 146 9.74 11.41 4.63
CA TYR A 146 9.53 12.16 3.40
C TYR A 146 8.19 12.92 3.34
N LYS A 147 7.16 12.44 4.06
CA LYS A 147 5.83 13.10 4.11
C LYS A 147 5.83 14.33 5.02
N LEU A 148 6.70 14.35 6.02
CA LEU A 148 6.84 15.49 6.94
C LEU A 148 7.58 16.66 6.27
N PHE A 149 8.45 16.35 5.32
CA PHE A 149 9.28 17.32 4.59
C PHE A 149 9.14 17.14 3.07
N PRO A 150 7.94 17.38 2.50
CA PRO A 150 7.62 17.02 1.12
C PRO A 150 8.49 17.72 0.06
N ASN A 151 8.97 18.94 0.33
CA ASN A 151 9.76 19.72 -0.62
C ASN A 151 11.28 19.58 -0.41
N SER A 152 11.73 18.73 0.52
CA SER A 152 13.15 18.55 0.82
C SER A 152 13.78 17.51 -0.11
N GLY A 153 14.89 17.87 -0.77
CA GLY A 153 15.69 16.88 -1.51
C GLY A 153 16.37 15.86 -0.60
N PHE A 154 16.67 16.25 0.64
CA PHE A 154 17.31 15.37 1.62
C PHE A 154 16.33 14.35 2.22
N PHE A 155 15.13 14.77 2.61
CA PHE A 155 14.13 13.88 3.22
C PHE A 155 13.16 13.24 2.21
N ASN A 156 12.87 13.92 1.10
CA ASN A 156 12.03 13.42 0.00
C ASN A 156 12.84 13.22 -1.28
N GLY A 157 14.04 12.64 -1.16
CA GLY A 157 14.87 12.26 -2.30
C GLY A 157 14.20 11.21 -3.21
N TYR A 158 13.43 10.28 -2.63
CA TYR A 158 12.81 9.18 -3.39
C TYR A 158 11.85 9.68 -4.48
N TYR A 159 11.05 10.71 -4.20
CA TYR A 159 10.15 11.35 -5.18
C TYR A 159 10.69 12.70 -5.68
N MET A 160 11.98 12.97 -5.44
CA MET A 160 12.65 14.22 -5.79
C MET A 160 11.81 15.46 -5.47
N GLY A 161 11.31 15.53 -4.24
CA GLY A 161 10.27 16.50 -3.84
C GLY A 161 10.66 17.97 -3.97
N HIS A 162 11.97 18.26 -4.08
CA HIS A 162 12.52 19.59 -4.30
C HIS A 162 12.42 20.07 -5.76
N LEU A 163 12.17 19.18 -6.72
CA LEU A 163 12.00 19.55 -8.12
C LEU A 163 10.53 19.92 -8.40
N SER A 164 10.28 20.76 -9.40
CA SER A 164 8.91 21.04 -9.86
C SER A 164 8.35 19.84 -10.65
N TYR A 165 7.03 19.74 -10.74
CA TYR A 165 6.34 18.87 -11.70
C TYR A 165 5.90 19.62 -12.96
N ASP A 166 6.04 20.94 -12.97
CA ASP A 166 5.60 21.83 -14.06
C ASP A 166 6.73 22.23 -15.00
N ASN A 167 7.94 21.74 -14.74
CA ASN A 167 9.10 21.95 -15.60
C ASN A 167 9.69 20.60 -16.02
N ASN A 168 10.28 20.56 -17.20
CA ASN A 168 11.15 19.46 -17.61
C ASN A 168 12.39 19.46 -16.71
N VAL A 169 12.67 18.33 -16.06
CA VAL A 169 13.79 18.22 -15.11
C VAL A 169 14.55 16.93 -15.32
N GLU A 170 15.87 16.97 -15.06
CA GLU A 170 16.65 15.75 -14.98
C GLU A 170 16.25 14.95 -13.73
N VAL A 171 16.13 13.64 -13.89
CA VAL A 171 15.80 12.70 -12.82
C VAL A 171 16.83 11.58 -12.74
N GLU A 172 16.84 10.87 -11.62
CA GLU A 172 17.79 9.79 -11.41
C GLU A 172 17.23 8.44 -11.86
N VAL A 173 15.92 8.25 -11.71
CA VAL A 173 15.21 7.01 -12.03
C VAL A 173 13.92 7.31 -12.78
N LEU A 174 13.73 6.63 -13.91
CA LEU A 174 12.46 6.54 -14.61
C LEU A 174 11.67 5.32 -14.14
N THR A 175 10.35 5.41 -14.23
CA THR A 175 9.43 4.32 -13.84
C THR A 175 9.12 3.42 -15.03
N GLY A 176 9.00 2.11 -14.81
CA GLY A 176 8.57 1.16 -15.85
C GLY A 176 7.17 1.43 -16.43
N ALA A 177 6.36 2.28 -15.79
CA ALA A 177 5.05 2.67 -16.28
C ALA A 177 5.08 3.43 -17.62
N PHE A 178 6.14 4.20 -17.85
CA PHE A 178 6.44 4.87 -19.11
C PHE A 178 7.94 5.14 -19.16
N PHE A 179 8.64 4.41 -20.04
CA PHE A 179 10.08 4.52 -20.22
C PHE A 179 10.39 4.55 -21.70
N LEU A 180 10.62 5.74 -22.26
CA LEU A 180 11.05 5.91 -23.64
C LEU A 180 12.58 5.99 -23.70
N ALA A 181 13.22 5.18 -24.54
CA ALA A 181 14.67 5.22 -24.72
C ALA A 181 15.08 4.92 -26.18
N PRO A 182 16.27 5.36 -26.63
CA PRO A 182 16.82 4.97 -27.92
C PRO A 182 17.03 3.45 -28.00
N ARG A 183 16.55 2.81 -29.06
CA ARG A 183 16.71 1.35 -29.24
C ARG A 183 18.17 0.94 -29.26
N LYS A 184 19.03 1.74 -29.90
CA LYS A 184 20.48 1.49 -29.95
C LYS A 184 21.09 1.41 -28.55
N LEU A 185 20.70 2.32 -27.64
CA LEU A 185 21.18 2.33 -26.27
C LEU A 185 20.67 1.12 -25.50
N LEU A 186 19.38 0.77 -25.62
CA LEU A 186 18.82 -0.42 -24.99
C LEU A 186 19.54 -1.69 -25.45
N ASN A 187 19.85 -1.82 -26.73
CA ASN A 187 20.61 -2.97 -27.26
C ASN A 187 22.05 -3.01 -26.73
N GLU A 188 22.72 -1.86 -26.64
CA GLU A 188 24.08 -1.75 -26.12
C GLU A 188 24.18 -2.18 -24.64
N ILE A 189 23.18 -1.84 -23.83
CA ILE A 189 23.15 -2.20 -22.41
C ILE A 189 22.38 -3.50 -22.13
N HIS A 190 21.97 -4.24 -23.16
CA HIS A 190 21.21 -5.50 -23.07
C HIS A 190 19.84 -5.39 -22.39
N GLY A 191 19.14 -4.27 -22.57
CA GLY A 191 17.77 -4.07 -22.10
C GLY A 191 17.66 -4.04 -20.57
N LEU A 192 16.57 -4.59 -20.03
CA LEU A 192 16.36 -4.74 -18.59
C LEU A 192 17.13 -5.95 -18.07
N ASP A 193 17.60 -5.87 -16.83
CA ASP A 193 18.31 -6.98 -16.22
C ASP A 193 17.33 -8.08 -15.78
N GLU A 194 17.43 -9.25 -16.43
CA GLU A 194 16.50 -10.37 -16.24
C GLU A 194 16.62 -11.05 -14.87
N ALA A 195 17.59 -10.68 -14.03
CA ALA A 195 17.62 -11.09 -12.63
C ALA A 195 16.47 -10.46 -11.82
N PHE A 196 15.93 -9.32 -12.28
CA PHE A 196 14.78 -8.68 -11.65
C PHE A 196 13.50 -9.22 -12.27
N PHE A 197 12.67 -9.88 -11.47
CA PHE A 197 11.32 -10.26 -11.89
C PHE A 197 10.39 -9.04 -11.97
N MET A 198 10.46 -8.11 -10.99
CA MET A 198 9.66 -6.88 -10.91
C MET A 198 10.21 -5.91 -9.82
N TYR A 199 9.93 -4.60 -9.95
CA TYR A 199 10.20 -3.48 -9.01
C TYR A 199 11.64 -2.96 -8.85
N GLY A 200 12.63 -3.50 -9.54
CA GLY A 200 14.01 -3.01 -9.48
C GLY A 200 14.68 -2.84 -10.84
N GLU A 201 14.06 -3.37 -11.87
CA GLU A 201 14.52 -3.33 -13.24
C GLU A 201 14.54 -1.92 -13.83
N ASP A 202 13.60 -1.07 -13.44
CA ASP A 202 13.52 0.33 -13.88
C ASP A 202 14.63 1.18 -13.22
N ILE A 203 14.91 0.93 -11.94
CA ILE A 203 16.03 1.51 -11.19
C ILE A 203 17.37 1.05 -11.78
N ASP A 204 17.53 -0.24 -12.05
CA ASP A 204 18.74 -0.82 -12.65
C ASP A 204 19.01 -0.28 -14.06
N LEU A 205 17.98 -0.26 -14.92
CA LEU A 205 18.09 0.28 -16.27
C LEU A 205 18.46 1.77 -16.23
N SER A 206 17.79 2.55 -15.38
CA SER A 206 18.10 3.98 -15.18
C SER A 206 19.54 4.19 -14.73
N TYR A 207 20.01 3.37 -13.79
CA TYR A 207 21.38 3.40 -13.30
C TYR A 207 22.40 3.12 -14.41
N ARG A 208 22.21 2.05 -15.18
CA ARG A 208 23.10 1.67 -16.30
C ARG A 208 23.14 2.71 -17.41
N ILE A 209 21.99 3.34 -17.73
CA ILE A 209 21.94 4.44 -18.71
C ILE A 209 22.76 5.64 -18.21
N ARG A 210 22.60 6.03 -16.94
CA ARG A 210 23.37 7.13 -16.36
C ARG A 210 24.86 6.84 -16.27
N GLN A 211 25.25 5.59 -15.99
CA GLN A 211 26.66 5.17 -16.01
C GLN A 211 27.32 5.32 -17.39
N LYS A 212 26.54 5.25 -18.48
CA LYS A 212 27.00 5.53 -19.83
C LYS A 212 27.10 7.04 -20.15
N GLY A 213 26.81 7.91 -19.18
CA GLY A 213 26.90 9.37 -19.33
C GLY A 213 25.64 10.04 -19.88
N TYR A 214 24.56 9.28 -20.08
CA TYR A 214 23.29 9.83 -20.57
C TYR A 214 22.45 10.42 -19.45
N LYS A 215 21.64 11.43 -19.79
CA LYS A 215 20.64 12.03 -18.90
C LYS A 215 19.32 11.27 -18.98
N LEU A 216 18.58 11.28 -17.88
CA LEU A 216 17.20 10.83 -17.83
C LEU A 216 16.31 12.03 -17.53
N MET A 217 15.28 12.24 -18.33
CA MET A 217 14.46 13.44 -18.27
C MET A 217 13.02 13.10 -17.91
N TYR A 218 12.47 13.86 -16.97
CA TYR A 218 11.03 13.97 -16.78
C TYR A 218 10.51 15.12 -17.63
N LEU A 219 9.46 14.85 -18.43
CA LEU A 219 8.77 15.89 -19.18
C LEU A 219 7.44 16.26 -18.53
N SER A 220 7.23 17.55 -18.27
CA SER A 220 6.02 18.09 -17.64
C SER A 220 4.85 18.24 -18.62
N ASP A 221 5.16 18.37 -19.91
CA ASP A 221 4.22 18.70 -20.99
C ASP A 221 3.70 17.45 -21.73
N ALA A 222 4.31 16.30 -21.43
CA ALA A 222 3.85 14.99 -21.84
C ALA A 222 3.23 14.28 -20.63
N GLN A 223 2.10 13.60 -20.82
CA GLN A 223 1.38 12.98 -19.71
C GLN A 223 0.65 11.69 -20.07
N ILE A 224 0.46 10.85 -19.04
CA ILE A 224 -0.40 9.67 -19.07
C ILE A 224 -1.30 9.63 -17.83
N ILE A 225 -2.40 8.89 -17.93
CA ILE A 225 -3.10 8.35 -16.76
C ILE A 225 -2.54 6.96 -16.48
N HIS A 226 -2.33 6.61 -15.22
CA HIS A 226 -1.88 5.28 -14.79
C HIS A 226 -2.73 4.81 -13.62
N PHE A 227 -3.52 3.74 -13.83
CA PHE A 227 -4.51 3.25 -12.85
C PHE A 227 -3.88 2.53 -11.64
N LYS A 228 -2.63 2.08 -11.78
CA LYS A 228 -1.71 1.65 -10.72
C LYS A 228 -2.24 0.49 -9.86
N GLY A 229 -1.70 -0.70 -10.10
CA GLY A 229 -1.80 -1.84 -9.19
C GLY A 229 -2.97 -2.77 -9.48
N GLU A 230 -3.48 -2.71 -10.70
CA GLU A 230 -4.52 -3.59 -11.21
C GLU A 230 -3.97 -5.02 -11.42
N SER A 231 -2.73 -5.16 -11.93
CA SER A 231 -2.05 -6.47 -12.03
C SER A 231 -1.37 -6.93 -10.73
N THR A 232 -1.29 -6.11 -9.67
CA THR A 232 -0.69 -6.53 -8.39
C THR A 232 -1.39 -5.91 -7.19
N LYS A 233 -2.04 -6.76 -6.38
CA LYS A 233 -2.61 -6.36 -5.09
C LYS A 233 -1.48 -5.93 -4.13
N LYS A 234 -1.27 -4.61 -3.99
CA LYS A 234 -0.21 -3.90 -3.23
C LYS A 234 -0.04 -4.27 -1.74
N ALA A 235 -0.87 -5.16 -1.19
CA ALA A 235 -0.87 -5.53 0.23
C ALA A 235 -0.43 -6.98 0.50
N SER A 236 0.01 -7.72 -0.51
CA SER A 236 0.48 -9.10 -0.32
C SER A 236 1.92 -9.13 0.21
N PHE A 237 2.24 -10.16 1.00
CA PHE A 237 3.61 -10.48 1.40
C PHE A 237 4.55 -10.59 0.19
N ASN A 238 4.03 -11.06 -0.95
CA ASN A 238 4.75 -11.22 -2.21
C ASN A 238 5.24 -9.88 -2.80
N TYR A 239 4.47 -8.79 -2.64
CA TYR A 239 4.91 -7.46 -3.04
C TYR A 239 6.15 -7.03 -2.24
N TRP A 240 6.08 -7.17 -0.91
CA TRP A 240 7.20 -6.84 -0.03
C TRP A 240 8.43 -7.68 -0.34
N TYR A 241 8.26 -9.00 -0.48
CA TYR A 241 9.34 -9.92 -0.81
C TYR A 241 10.01 -9.56 -2.14
N SER A 242 9.22 -9.31 -3.19
CA SER A 242 9.74 -8.96 -4.52
C SER A 242 10.48 -7.63 -4.50
N PHE A 243 9.92 -6.60 -3.86
CA PHE A 243 10.58 -5.30 -3.70
C PHE A 243 11.89 -5.41 -2.92
N TYR A 244 11.92 -6.18 -1.83
CA TYR A 244 13.15 -6.34 -1.05
C TYR A 244 14.22 -7.16 -1.77
N ASN A 245 13.83 -8.23 -2.45
CA ASN A 245 14.75 -8.99 -3.30
C ASN A 245 15.35 -8.12 -4.39
N ALA A 246 14.53 -7.29 -5.05
CA ALA A 246 15.03 -6.32 -6.02
C ALA A 246 16.09 -5.39 -5.41
N MET A 247 15.86 -4.84 -4.22
CA MET A 247 16.86 -3.98 -3.56
C MET A 247 18.13 -4.73 -3.16
N LEU A 248 18.02 -6.00 -2.77
CA LEU A 248 19.20 -6.84 -2.49
C LEU A 248 20.01 -7.11 -3.76
N ILE A 249 19.37 -7.47 -4.87
CA ILE A 249 20.03 -7.70 -6.16
C ILE A 249 20.73 -6.41 -6.63
N PHE A 250 20.04 -5.27 -6.59
CA PHE A 250 20.59 -3.97 -6.97
C PHE A 250 21.81 -3.61 -6.10
N SER A 251 21.68 -3.77 -4.78
CA SER A 251 22.77 -3.49 -3.83
C SER A 251 23.96 -4.42 -4.04
N GLN A 252 23.76 -5.71 -4.31
CA GLN A 252 24.86 -6.64 -4.60
C GLN A 252 25.60 -6.32 -5.90
N LYS A 253 24.89 -5.81 -6.91
CA LYS A 253 25.46 -5.51 -8.22
C LYS A 253 26.22 -4.18 -8.24
N HIS A 254 25.66 -3.15 -7.60
CA HIS A 254 26.11 -1.76 -7.77
C HIS A 254 26.74 -1.15 -6.51
N HIS A 255 26.66 -1.83 -5.36
CA HIS A 255 27.20 -1.33 -4.10
C HIS A 255 28.01 -2.41 -3.33
N GLY A 256 28.92 -1.97 -2.47
CA GLY A 256 29.73 -2.86 -1.63
C GLY A 256 28.92 -3.56 -0.53
N SER A 257 29.48 -4.64 0.04
CA SER A 257 28.87 -5.51 1.05
C SER A 257 28.34 -4.80 2.30
N SER A 258 28.92 -3.67 2.70
CA SER A 258 28.47 -2.87 3.84
C SER A 258 27.08 -2.26 3.65
N SER A 259 26.72 -1.90 2.41
CA SER A 259 25.38 -1.35 2.09
C SER A 259 24.27 -2.40 2.23
N LEU A 260 24.59 -3.64 1.88
CA LEU A 260 23.69 -4.80 1.96
C LEU A 260 23.33 -5.12 3.42
N PHE A 261 24.30 -5.00 4.33
CA PHE A 261 24.10 -5.25 5.76
C PHE A 261 23.13 -4.24 6.38
N LEU A 262 23.33 -2.94 6.10
CA LEU A 262 22.45 -1.88 6.60
C LEU A 262 21.02 -2.01 6.05
N LEU A 263 20.88 -2.38 4.77
CA LEU A 263 19.58 -2.63 4.16
C LEU A 263 18.86 -3.78 4.89
N LYS A 264 19.54 -4.91 5.11
CA LYS A 264 18.98 -6.07 5.84
C LYS A 264 18.51 -5.68 7.26
N ILE A 265 19.29 -4.88 7.99
CA ILE A 265 18.89 -4.36 9.30
C ILE A 265 17.63 -3.49 9.18
N ALA A 266 17.57 -2.57 8.21
CA ALA A 266 16.43 -1.69 8.03
C ALA A 266 15.14 -2.47 7.69
N VAL A 267 15.24 -3.51 6.86
CA VAL A 267 14.12 -4.42 6.55
C VAL A 267 13.65 -5.14 7.81
N PHE A 268 14.59 -5.74 8.55
CA PHE A 268 14.27 -6.46 9.79
C PHE A 268 13.63 -5.55 10.84
N ALA A 269 14.19 -4.35 11.05
CA ALA A 269 13.66 -3.34 11.94
C ALA A 269 12.24 -2.92 11.55
N LYS A 270 11.95 -2.72 10.26
CA LYS A 270 10.59 -2.42 9.80
C LYS A 270 9.63 -3.60 9.99
N GLY A 271 10.10 -4.82 9.76
CA GLY A 271 9.35 -6.04 10.04
C GLY A 271 8.94 -6.10 11.52
N ILE A 272 9.89 -5.87 12.43
CA ILE A 272 9.65 -5.78 13.86
C ILE A 272 8.67 -4.64 14.19
N LEU A 273 8.89 -3.43 13.67
CA LEU A 273 7.99 -2.29 13.93
C LEU A 273 6.57 -2.55 13.43
N SER A 274 6.40 -3.18 12.27
CA SER A 274 5.10 -3.57 11.74
C SER A 274 4.45 -4.68 12.58
N PHE A 275 5.25 -5.64 13.07
CA PHE A 275 4.79 -6.68 13.97
C PHE A 275 4.34 -6.09 15.31
N ILE A 276 5.15 -5.25 15.94
CA ILE A 276 4.82 -4.52 17.18
C ILE A 276 3.57 -3.68 16.95
N LYS A 277 3.48 -2.92 15.86
CA LYS A 277 2.28 -2.15 15.53
C LYS A 277 1.05 -3.06 15.39
N SER A 278 1.17 -4.19 14.70
CA SER A 278 0.08 -5.17 14.57
C SER A 278 -0.30 -5.77 15.93
N LEU A 279 0.68 -6.07 16.78
CA LEU A 279 0.46 -6.61 18.12
C LEU A 279 -0.26 -5.57 18.99
N VAL A 280 0.26 -4.34 19.08
CA VAL A 280 -0.36 -3.20 19.77
C VAL A 280 -1.77 -2.92 19.24
N GLN A 281 -1.99 -3.01 17.92
CA GLN A 281 -3.32 -2.82 17.35
C GLN A 281 -4.29 -3.98 17.67
N ARG A 282 -3.78 -5.19 17.91
CA ARG A 282 -4.60 -6.37 18.25
C ARG A 282 -4.86 -6.48 19.76
N THR A 283 -3.85 -6.23 20.59
CA THR A 283 -3.91 -6.45 22.04
C THR A 283 -3.99 -5.17 22.85
N GLY A 284 -3.64 -4.01 22.28
CA GLY A 284 -3.57 -2.74 23.01
C GLY A 284 -4.91 -2.30 23.59
N ILE A 285 -6.02 -2.55 22.89
CA ILE A 285 -7.36 -2.25 23.41
C ILE A 285 -7.69 -3.13 24.62
N ILE A 286 -7.32 -4.41 24.58
CA ILE A 286 -7.51 -5.35 25.68
C ILE A 286 -6.73 -4.88 26.92
N VAL A 287 -5.49 -4.44 26.72
CA VAL A 287 -4.65 -3.90 27.80
C VAL A 287 -5.22 -2.61 28.37
N ILE A 288 -5.68 -1.68 27.52
CA ILE A 288 -6.30 -0.43 27.96
C ILE A 288 -7.56 -0.70 28.78
N ASP A 289 -8.43 -1.62 28.33
CA ASP A 289 -9.62 -2.01 29.09
C ASP A 289 -9.22 -2.62 30.44
N ALA A 290 -8.26 -3.55 30.47
CA ALA A 290 -7.82 -4.19 31.71
C ALA A 290 -7.29 -3.15 32.71
N LEU A 291 -6.44 -2.23 32.27
CA LEU A 291 -5.91 -1.15 33.11
C LEU A 291 -7.01 -0.21 33.62
N ALA A 292 -7.99 0.14 32.78
CA ALA A 292 -9.09 1.01 33.17
C ALA A 292 -10.00 0.33 34.22
N ILE A 293 -10.29 -0.96 34.04
CA ILE A 293 -11.10 -1.75 34.99
C ILE A 293 -10.35 -1.92 36.32
N ILE A 294 -9.06 -2.26 36.29
CA ILE A 294 -8.22 -2.33 37.50
C ILE A 294 -8.24 -1.00 38.24
N SER A 295 -8.03 0.11 37.53
CA SER A 295 -8.00 1.45 38.13
C SER A 295 -9.35 1.84 38.72
N GLY A 296 -10.45 1.56 38.00
CA GLY A 296 -11.80 1.81 38.49
C GLY A 296 -12.14 1.00 39.73
N LEU A 297 -11.81 -0.30 39.74
CA LEU A 297 -12.00 -1.16 40.90
C LEU A 297 -11.21 -0.64 42.13
N TYR A 298 -9.96 -0.23 41.93
CA TYR A 298 -9.13 0.35 43.00
C TYR A 298 -9.77 1.63 43.56
N PHE A 299 -10.19 2.55 42.67
CA PHE A 299 -10.86 3.79 43.06
C PHE A 299 -12.17 3.55 43.80
N ILE A 300 -13.04 2.69 43.29
CA ILE A 300 -14.34 2.36 43.90
C ILE A 300 -14.14 1.76 45.28
N LYS A 301 -13.17 0.86 45.42
CA LYS A 301 -12.86 0.26 46.72
C LYS A 301 -12.34 1.29 47.71
N TYR A 302 -11.39 2.13 47.30
CA TYR A 302 -10.86 3.21 48.13
C TYR A 302 -11.98 4.15 48.61
N PHE A 303 -12.84 4.58 47.68
CA PHE A 303 -14.00 5.40 47.97
C PHE A 303 -14.96 4.72 48.94
N TRP A 304 -15.32 3.45 48.70
CA TRP A 304 -16.21 2.68 49.56
C TRP A 304 -15.64 2.47 50.98
N SER A 305 -14.33 2.22 51.06
CA SER A 305 -13.60 2.06 52.32
C SER A 305 -13.66 3.34 53.16
N LEU A 306 -13.40 4.49 52.55
CA LEU A 306 -13.49 5.79 53.21
C LEU A 306 -14.92 6.15 53.62
N TYR A 307 -15.89 5.91 52.74
CA TYR A 307 -17.28 6.31 52.98
C TYR A 307 -17.93 5.50 54.09
N PHE A 308 -17.76 4.17 54.08
CA PHE A 308 -18.49 3.27 54.97
C PHE A 308 -17.68 2.85 56.21
N PHE A 309 -16.36 2.69 56.07
CA PHE A 309 -15.49 2.20 57.15
C PHE A 309 -14.57 3.29 57.71
N HIS A 310 -14.68 4.53 57.22
CA HIS A 310 -13.91 5.71 57.65
C HIS A 310 -12.39 5.50 57.68
N THR A 311 -11.88 4.51 56.93
CA THR A 311 -10.47 4.16 56.86
C THR A 311 -10.12 3.74 55.43
N PRO A 312 -8.97 4.18 54.87
CA PRO A 312 -8.60 3.86 53.49
C PRO A 312 -8.08 2.43 53.29
N TYR A 313 -7.71 1.73 54.38
CA TYR A 313 -7.06 0.43 54.36
C TYR A 313 -7.87 -0.67 55.07
N HIS A 314 -9.21 -0.58 55.01
CA HIS A 314 -10.08 -1.55 55.70
C HIS A 314 -9.90 -2.99 55.19
N PHE A 315 -9.49 -3.16 53.93
CA PHE A 315 -9.38 -4.47 53.29
C PHE A 315 -7.91 -4.85 53.05
N ASP A 316 -7.58 -6.12 53.24
CA ASP A 316 -6.25 -6.68 52.97
C ASP A 316 -5.78 -6.41 51.52
N SER A 317 -4.53 -5.97 51.39
CA SER A 317 -3.88 -5.60 50.14
C SER A 317 -3.45 -6.83 49.31
N ALA A 318 -3.13 -7.96 49.94
CA ALA A 318 -2.77 -9.18 49.22
C ALA A 318 -4.00 -9.84 48.58
N ALA A 319 -5.06 -10.02 49.37
CA ALA A 319 -6.35 -10.50 48.88
C ALA A 319 -6.96 -9.57 47.80
N LEU A 320 -6.69 -8.26 47.89
CA LEU A 320 -7.11 -7.27 46.88
C LEU A 320 -6.53 -7.58 45.50
N TRP A 321 -5.20 -7.69 45.39
CA TRP A 321 -4.56 -7.82 44.09
C TRP A 321 -4.92 -9.14 43.41
N PHE A 322 -5.07 -10.21 44.19
CA PHE A 322 -5.53 -11.50 43.69
C PHE A 322 -6.96 -11.42 43.13
N ASN A 323 -7.91 -10.89 43.90
CA ASN A 323 -9.31 -10.78 43.48
C ASN A 323 -9.49 -9.79 42.32
N ALA A 324 -8.75 -8.68 42.32
CA ALA A 324 -8.78 -7.69 41.25
C ALA A 324 -8.32 -8.30 39.92
N GLY A 325 -7.22 -9.07 39.93
CA GLY A 325 -6.74 -9.78 38.75
C GLY A 325 -7.78 -10.78 38.22
N LEU A 326 -8.40 -11.54 39.11
CA LEU A 326 -9.43 -12.52 38.76
C LEU A 326 -10.68 -11.85 38.15
N TYR A 327 -11.20 -10.80 38.78
CA TYR A 327 -12.41 -10.11 38.28
C TYR A 327 -12.19 -9.43 36.93
N VAL A 328 -11.01 -8.81 36.75
CA VAL A 328 -10.63 -8.18 35.48
C VAL A 328 -10.47 -9.25 34.40
N PHE A 329 -9.82 -10.38 34.71
CA PHE A 329 -9.69 -11.48 33.77
C PHE A 329 -11.06 -11.97 33.28
N VAL A 330 -12.03 -12.13 34.19
CA VAL A 330 -13.39 -12.57 33.85
C VAL A 330 -14.09 -11.57 32.94
N TRP A 331 -14.00 -10.26 33.21
CA TRP A 331 -14.59 -9.25 32.32
C TRP A 331 -13.93 -9.20 30.96
N ILE A 332 -12.59 -9.26 30.90
CA ILE A 332 -11.86 -9.30 29.63
C ILE A 332 -12.20 -10.57 28.83
N ALA A 333 -12.27 -11.72 29.49
CA ALA A 333 -12.69 -12.97 28.86
C ALA A 333 -14.13 -12.88 28.34
N SER A 334 -15.04 -12.27 29.10
CA SER A 334 -16.43 -12.05 28.68
C SER A 334 -16.51 -11.14 27.45
N PHE A 335 -15.72 -10.07 27.43
CA PHE A 335 -15.62 -9.16 26.28
C PHE A 335 -15.08 -9.87 25.04
N TYR A 336 -14.09 -10.74 25.22
CA TYR A 336 -13.53 -11.54 24.13
C TYR A 336 -14.54 -12.55 23.57
N LEU A 337 -15.16 -13.35 24.44
CA LEU A 337 -16.10 -14.40 24.03
C LEU A 337 -17.36 -13.86 23.36
N LEU A 338 -17.81 -12.66 23.76
CA LEU A 338 -19.02 -12.02 23.23
C LEU A 338 -18.71 -10.95 22.17
N GLY A 339 -17.51 -10.95 21.62
CA GLY A 339 -17.19 -10.19 20.42
C GLY A 339 -17.03 -8.68 20.60
N VAL A 340 -16.80 -8.18 21.82
CA VAL A 340 -16.51 -6.75 22.07
C VAL A 340 -15.24 -6.29 21.34
N TYR A 341 -14.30 -7.22 21.14
CA TYR A 341 -13.06 -6.99 20.40
C TYR A 341 -13.16 -7.33 18.91
N ASP A 342 -14.31 -7.81 18.45
CA ASP A 342 -14.51 -8.13 17.05
C ASP A 342 -14.64 -6.86 16.21
N LYS A 343 -14.39 -7.03 14.89
CA LYS A 343 -14.46 -5.94 13.92
C LYS A 343 -15.82 -5.27 13.86
N LYS A 344 -16.89 -6.00 14.18
CA LYS A 344 -18.28 -5.52 14.22
C LYS A 344 -18.92 -6.00 15.50
N HIS A 345 -19.35 -5.05 16.33
CA HIS A 345 -20.16 -5.32 17.51
C HIS A 345 -21.28 -4.29 17.60
N LYS A 346 -22.41 -4.71 18.15
CA LYS A 346 -23.56 -3.87 18.46
C LYS A 346 -23.44 -3.35 19.89
N ILE A 347 -24.18 -2.30 20.21
CA ILE A 347 -24.28 -1.79 21.60
C ILE A 347 -24.80 -2.90 22.53
N GLN A 348 -25.69 -3.76 22.05
CA GLN A 348 -26.21 -4.92 22.79
C GLN A 348 -25.10 -5.87 23.23
N ASP A 349 -24.10 -6.11 22.38
CA ASP A 349 -22.99 -7.01 22.69
C ASP A 349 -22.15 -6.47 23.85
N LEU A 350 -21.95 -5.13 23.90
CA LEU A 350 -21.25 -4.45 25.00
C LEU A 350 -21.98 -4.57 26.34
N VAL A 351 -23.32 -4.45 26.30
CA VAL A 351 -24.17 -4.55 27.49
C VAL A 351 -24.21 -6.00 27.99
N LEU A 352 -24.48 -6.95 27.08
CA LEU A 352 -24.54 -8.37 27.38
C LEU A 352 -23.22 -8.88 27.94
N SER A 353 -22.08 -8.46 27.37
CA SER A 353 -20.76 -8.88 27.86
C SER A 353 -20.43 -8.35 29.24
N SER A 354 -20.89 -7.14 29.57
CA SER A 354 -20.72 -6.55 30.89
C SER A 354 -21.58 -7.28 31.94
N ILE A 355 -22.83 -7.61 31.58
CA ILE A 355 -23.75 -8.37 32.44
C ILE A 355 -23.22 -9.79 32.66
N PHE A 356 -22.80 -10.47 31.59
CA PHE A 356 -22.27 -11.83 31.67
C PHE A 356 -21.06 -11.89 32.59
N GLY A 357 -20.08 -11.00 32.41
CA GLY A 357 -18.91 -10.94 33.29
C GLY A 357 -19.26 -10.61 34.74
N PHE A 358 -20.29 -9.78 34.99
CA PHE A 358 -20.77 -9.51 36.35
C PHE A 358 -21.40 -10.75 37.01
N VAL A 359 -22.24 -11.49 36.28
CA VAL A 359 -22.85 -12.74 36.79
C VAL A 359 -21.79 -13.78 37.12
N VAL A 360 -20.80 -13.96 36.25
CA VAL A 360 -19.68 -14.88 36.50
C VAL A 360 -18.86 -14.43 37.70
N ASN A 361 -18.57 -13.13 37.82
CA ASN A 361 -17.87 -12.58 38.97
C ASN A 361 -18.66 -12.73 40.29
N LEU A 362 -19.99 -12.63 40.27
CA LEU A 362 -20.82 -12.91 41.44
C LEU A 362 -20.72 -14.38 41.87
N ALA A 363 -20.73 -15.31 40.91
CA ALA A 363 -20.54 -16.73 41.19
C ALA A 363 -19.16 -17.00 41.80
N ILE A 364 -18.10 -16.44 41.22
CA ILE A 364 -16.73 -16.54 41.75
C ILE A 364 -16.66 -15.93 43.16
N TYR A 365 -17.21 -14.74 43.35
CA TYR A 365 -17.27 -14.07 44.65
C TYR A 365 -17.93 -14.95 45.72
N ALA A 366 -19.00 -15.67 45.38
CA ALA A 366 -19.69 -16.57 46.29
C ALA A 366 -18.85 -17.79 46.71
N LEU A 367 -17.84 -18.17 45.93
CA LEU A 367 -16.93 -19.29 46.20
C LEU A 367 -15.68 -18.88 46.98
N ILE A 368 -15.30 -17.58 46.97
CA ILE A 368 -14.15 -17.07 47.72
C ILE A 368 -14.41 -17.19 49.23
N PRO A 369 -13.44 -17.60 50.08
CA PRO A 369 -13.58 -17.60 51.55
C PRO A 369 -13.95 -16.22 52.12
N GLU A 370 -14.76 -16.18 53.18
CA GLU A 370 -15.32 -14.92 53.72
C GLU A 370 -14.25 -13.89 54.13
N ASN A 371 -13.13 -14.34 54.69
CA ASN A 371 -11.99 -13.52 55.07
C ASN A 371 -11.26 -12.86 53.87
N LEU A 372 -11.51 -13.35 52.65
CA LEU A 372 -10.92 -12.83 51.41
C LEU A 372 -11.94 -12.04 50.57
N ARG A 373 -13.21 -11.95 50.99
CA ARG A 373 -14.25 -11.23 50.24
C ARG A 373 -14.19 -9.72 50.51
N SER A 374 -14.37 -8.92 49.46
CA SER A 374 -14.72 -7.50 49.60
C SER A 374 -16.22 -7.33 49.88
N SER A 375 -16.69 -6.12 50.18
CA SER A 375 -18.14 -5.84 50.22
C SER A 375 -18.78 -6.12 48.85
N ARG A 376 -19.95 -6.77 48.83
CA ARG A 376 -20.76 -7.01 47.62
C ARG A 376 -21.06 -5.71 46.86
N MET A 377 -21.15 -4.59 47.59
CA MET A 377 -21.39 -3.27 47.00
C MET A 377 -20.24 -2.82 46.10
N VAL A 378 -18.99 -3.16 46.45
CA VAL A 378 -17.82 -2.86 45.61
C VAL A 378 -17.95 -3.56 44.26
N LEU A 379 -18.40 -4.82 44.24
CA LEU A 379 -18.59 -5.57 43.00
C LEU A 379 -19.72 -4.98 42.14
N GLY A 380 -20.84 -4.60 42.77
CA GLY A 380 -21.97 -3.96 42.07
C GLY A 380 -21.61 -2.59 41.48
N LEU A 381 -20.93 -1.73 42.24
CA LEU A 381 -20.44 -0.44 41.76
C LEU A 381 -19.42 -0.61 40.62
N THR A 382 -18.56 -1.62 40.71
CA THR A 382 -17.58 -1.92 39.66
C THR A 382 -18.29 -2.35 38.37
N PHE A 383 -19.36 -3.15 38.45
CA PHE A 383 -20.17 -3.47 37.27
C PHE A 383 -20.75 -2.23 36.59
N ILE A 384 -21.32 -1.29 37.35
CA ILE A 384 -21.85 -0.04 36.80
C ILE A 384 -20.73 0.75 36.11
N PHE A 385 -19.57 0.86 36.76
CA PHE A 385 -18.41 1.52 36.16
C PHE A 385 -17.96 0.84 34.87
N VAL A 386 -17.81 -0.49 34.86
CA VAL A 386 -17.38 -1.26 33.68
C VAL A 386 -18.35 -1.06 32.51
N LEU A 387 -19.65 -1.14 32.76
CA LEU A 387 -20.67 -0.92 31.74
C LEU A 387 -20.56 0.48 31.12
N LEU A 388 -20.49 1.52 31.96
CA LEU A 388 -20.36 2.90 31.49
C LEU A 388 -19.04 3.15 30.75
N TYR A 389 -17.94 2.62 31.28
CA TYR A 389 -16.61 2.70 30.69
C TYR A 389 -16.57 2.07 29.29
N VAL A 390 -17.11 0.86 29.11
CA VAL A 390 -17.08 0.18 27.81
C VAL A 390 -17.93 0.95 26.79
N LEU A 391 -19.13 1.39 27.17
CA LEU A 391 -19.98 2.19 26.28
C LEU A 391 -19.28 3.50 25.85
N PHE A 392 -18.69 4.21 26.81
CA PHE A 392 -17.99 5.47 26.55
C PHE A 392 -16.71 5.27 25.74
N SER A 393 -15.85 4.33 26.13
CA SER A 393 -14.58 4.05 25.44
C SER A 393 -14.81 3.64 23.99
N ARG A 394 -15.82 2.80 23.71
CA ARG A 394 -16.15 2.38 22.33
C ARG A 394 -16.72 3.53 21.50
N TYR A 395 -17.48 4.43 22.10
CA TYR A 395 -17.89 5.67 21.43
C TYR A 395 -16.68 6.54 21.04
N ILE A 396 -15.73 6.74 21.96
CA ILE A 396 -14.49 7.50 21.70
C ILE A 396 -13.62 6.82 20.65
N PHE A 397 -13.38 5.51 20.76
CA PHE A 397 -12.56 4.76 19.80
C PHE A 397 -13.14 4.83 18.39
N ARG A 398 -14.47 4.76 18.26
CA ARG A 398 -15.15 4.96 16.96
C ARG A 398 -14.99 6.38 16.43
N LYS A 399 -15.05 7.41 17.29
CA LYS A 399 -14.90 8.82 16.89
C LYS A 399 -13.49 9.13 16.38
N PHE A 400 -12.46 8.56 17.01
CA PHE A 400 -11.06 8.79 16.67
C PHE A 400 -10.43 7.70 15.79
N ASN A 401 -11.24 6.74 15.30
CA ASN A 401 -10.78 5.63 14.45
C ASN A 401 -9.63 4.81 15.09
N LEU A 402 -9.67 4.66 16.42
CA LEU A 402 -8.67 3.94 17.21
C LEU A 402 -9.07 2.46 17.29
N GLY A 403 -8.25 1.56 16.74
CA GLY A 403 -8.59 0.14 16.59
C GLY A 403 -9.22 -0.19 15.24
N LYS A 404 -9.38 -1.49 14.92
CA LYS A 404 -10.01 -1.94 13.67
C LYS A 404 -11.55 -1.77 13.66
N PHE A 405 -12.06 -0.69 14.26
CA PHE A 405 -13.45 -0.30 14.12
C PHE A 405 -13.59 0.42 12.80
N TYR A 406 -13.73 -0.35 11.71
CA TYR A 406 -14.07 0.26 10.44
C TYR A 406 -15.39 1.00 10.63
N LYS A 407 -15.41 2.28 10.27
CA LYS A 407 -16.64 2.96 9.86
C LYS A 407 -17.32 1.95 8.94
N SER A 408 -18.52 1.45 9.30
CA SER A 408 -19.35 0.74 8.33
C SER A 408 -19.22 1.55 7.06
N SER A 409 -18.63 0.96 6.02
CA SER A 409 -18.68 1.59 4.71
C SER A 409 -20.17 1.72 4.51
N LYS A 410 -20.69 2.95 4.68
CA LYS A 410 -21.90 3.31 3.97
C LYS A 410 -21.55 2.85 2.57
N ILE A 411 -22.24 1.81 2.11
CA ILE A 411 -22.39 1.60 0.69
C ILE A 411 -22.97 2.94 0.29
N ASN A 412 -22.12 3.84 -0.19
CA ASN A 412 -22.60 5.09 -0.73
C ASN A 412 -23.55 4.63 -1.80
N LYS A 413 -24.83 4.98 -1.68
CA LYS A 413 -25.75 4.78 -2.79
C LYS A 413 -25.17 5.66 -3.90
N ILE A 414 -24.47 5.05 -4.85
CA ILE A 414 -23.88 5.74 -5.97
C ILE A 414 -25.04 6.01 -6.92
N LEU A 415 -25.41 7.27 -7.07
CA LEU A 415 -26.31 7.70 -8.13
C LEU A 415 -25.44 7.91 -9.37
N ILE A 416 -25.59 7.04 -10.37
CA ILE A 416 -24.95 7.23 -11.67
C ILE A 416 -25.95 7.99 -12.54
N LEU A 417 -25.59 9.20 -12.95
CA LEU A 417 -26.36 10.01 -13.89
C LEU A 417 -25.75 9.80 -15.28
N GLY A 418 -26.55 9.29 -16.19
CA GLY A 418 -26.18 9.03 -17.57
C GLY A 418 -27.41 8.96 -18.47
N THR A 419 -27.15 8.88 -19.77
CA THR A 419 -28.15 8.65 -20.80
C THR A 419 -28.72 7.23 -20.72
N SER A 420 -29.84 6.99 -21.41
CA SER A 420 -30.47 5.66 -21.49
C SER A 420 -29.51 4.58 -22.00
N ASP A 421 -28.60 4.96 -22.90
CA ASP A 421 -27.62 4.04 -23.50
C ASP A 421 -26.50 3.68 -22.50
N GLU A 422 -26.02 4.66 -21.73
CA GLU A 422 -25.04 4.44 -20.66
C GLU A 422 -25.62 3.55 -19.55
N LYS A 423 -26.93 3.65 -19.28
CA LYS A 423 -27.61 2.75 -18.33
C LYS A 423 -27.51 1.28 -18.75
N ILE A 424 -27.73 0.97 -20.03
CA ILE A 424 -27.67 -0.43 -20.53
C ILE A 424 -26.26 -0.99 -20.39
N ILE A 425 -25.25 -0.18 -20.70
CA ILE A 425 -23.83 -0.55 -20.55
C ILE A 425 -23.49 -0.79 -19.07
N ILE A 426 -24.00 0.04 -18.17
CA ILE A 426 -23.74 -0.11 -16.74
C ILE A 426 -24.47 -1.34 -16.17
N GLU A 427 -25.70 -1.62 -16.62
CA GLU A 427 -26.47 -2.81 -16.22
C GLU A 427 -25.83 -4.11 -16.72
N SER A 428 -25.10 -4.10 -17.83
CA SER A 428 -24.35 -5.29 -18.29
C SER A 428 -23.02 -5.51 -17.55
N LEU A 429 -22.55 -4.51 -16.80
CA LEU A 429 -21.30 -4.56 -16.02
C LEU A 429 -21.52 -4.88 -14.52
N MET A 430 -22.77 -4.92 -14.05
CA MET A 430 -23.17 -5.32 -12.70
C MET A 430 -23.69 -6.76 -12.68
#